data_AF-C1FEG8-F1
#
_entry.id   AF-C1FEG8-F1
#
_cell.length_a   1.000
_cell.length_b   1.000
_cell.length_c   1.000
_cell.angle_alpha   90.00
_cell.angle_beta   90.00
_cell.angle_gamma   90.00
#
_symmetry.space_group_name_H-M   'P 1'
#
loop_
_entity.id
_entity.type
_entity.pdbx_description
1 polymer ?
#
loop_
_entity_poly.entity_id
_entity_poly.type
_entity_poly.pdbx_seq_one_letter_code
_entity_poly.pdbx_strand_id
1 'polypeptide(L)'
;MQNFAPEEFKEQGKVLDDYAMEYDVPDVQLSRLLDADYLVSLEVAYPQDRDVSDPPTNAEMRFKARRWIKRTVEDGSIGRSRLPEDVEAAIKSRYPDEDGAYKGFKSKK
;
A
#
# COMPACT_ATOMS: atom_id res chain seq x y z
N MET A 1 11.35 -12.43 10.06
CA MET A 1 11.14 -10.97 10.19
C MET A 1 10.17 -10.69 11.31
N GLN A 2 10.32 -9.57 11.99
CA GLN A 2 9.30 -9.09 12.92
C GLN A 2 8.15 -8.48 12.09
N ASN A 3 6.93 -8.95 12.30
CA ASN A 3 5.75 -8.45 11.62
C ASN A 3 5.23 -7.21 12.37
N PHE A 4 5.18 -6.08 11.66
CA PHE A 4 4.79 -4.79 12.23
C PHE A 4 3.35 -4.38 11.87
N ALA A 5 2.59 -5.26 11.22
CA ALA A 5 1.18 -5.01 10.99
C ALA A 5 0.41 -4.97 12.33
N PRO A 6 -0.70 -4.20 12.40
CA PRO A 6 -1.62 -4.27 13.53
C PRO A 6 -2.06 -5.71 13.80
N GLU A 7 -2.42 -6.04 15.04
CA GLU A 7 -2.72 -7.43 15.43
C GLU A 7 -3.80 -8.08 14.55
N GLU A 8 -4.81 -7.31 14.17
CA GLU A 8 -5.91 -7.72 13.29
C GLU A 8 -5.47 -8.04 11.86
N PHE A 9 -4.30 -7.56 11.44
CA PHE A 9 -3.78 -7.70 10.08
C PHE A 9 -2.44 -8.44 10.02
N LYS A 10 -2.06 -9.18 11.06
CA LYS A 10 -0.77 -9.91 11.07
C LYS A 10 -0.68 -10.94 9.95
N GLU A 11 -1.77 -11.62 9.59
CA GLU A 11 -1.75 -12.59 8.50
C GLU A 11 -1.45 -11.92 7.15
N GLN A 12 -2.07 -10.77 6.89
CA GLN A 12 -1.86 -9.94 5.72
C GLN A 12 -0.45 -9.34 5.72
N GLY A 13 0.04 -8.90 6.89
CA GLY A 13 1.40 -8.41 7.07
C GLY A 13 2.43 -9.48 6.73
N LYS A 14 2.16 -10.75 7.06
CA LYS A 14 3.02 -11.88 6.71
C LYS A 14 3.10 -12.07 5.19
N VAL A 15 1.97 -11.98 4.47
CA VAL A 15 1.96 -12.04 2.99
C VAL A 15 2.85 -10.94 2.40
N LEU A 16 2.77 -9.73 2.94
CA LEU A 16 3.60 -8.61 2.49
C LEU A 16 5.09 -8.83 2.77
N ASP A 17 5.45 -9.28 3.98
CA ASP A 17 6.85 -9.55 4.33
C ASP A 17 7.41 -10.76 3.55
N ASP A 18 6.59 -11.79 3.29
CA ASP A 18 6.94 -12.94 2.44
C ASP A 18 7.23 -12.47 1.00
N TYR A 19 6.42 -11.57 0.45
CA TYR A 19 6.67 -10.96 -0.86
C TYR A 19 7.98 -10.16 -0.90
N ALA A 20 8.34 -9.44 0.16
CA ALA A 20 9.63 -8.76 0.25
C ALA A 20 10.82 -9.76 0.22
N MET A 21 10.67 -10.91 0.89
CA MET A 21 11.67 -11.98 0.87
C MET A 21 11.84 -12.60 -0.52
N GLU A 22 10.75 -12.82 -1.25
CA GLU A 22 10.80 -13.40 -2.61
C GLU A 22 11.61 -12.54 -3.59
N TYR A 23 11.66 -11.23 -3.37
CA TYR A 23 12.40 -10.28 -4.20
C TYR A 23 13.76 -9.88 -3.62
N ASP A 24 14.26 -10.64 -2.64
CA ASP A 24 15.57 -10.41 -2.01
C ASP A 24 15.71 -9.00 -1.38
N VAL A 25 14.59 -8.43 -0.92
CA VAL A 25 14.56 -7.17 -0.16
C VAL A 25 14.08 -7.37 1.28
N PRO A 26 14.71 -8.27 2.04
CA PRO A 26 14.22 -8.68 3.36
C PRO A 26 14.26 -7.56 4.42
N ASP A 27 15.09 -6.54 4.21
CA ASP A 27 15.16 -5.39 5.10
C ASP A 27 13.92 -4.48 5.00
N VAL A 28 13.12 -4.64 3.95
CA VAL A 28 11.90 -3.86 3.72
C VAL A 28 10.73 -4.52 4.46
N GLN A 29 10.30 -3.88 5.54
CA GLN A 29 9.19 -4.33 6.38
C GLN A 29 7.85 -3.92 5.76
N LEU A 30 7.41 -4.61 4.70
CA LEU A 30 6.18 -4.28 3.99
C LEU A 30 4.92 -4.42 4.86
N SER A 31 4.95 -5.26 5.91
CA SER A 31 3.90 -5.33 6.93
C SER A 31 3.58 -3.99 7.59
N ARG A 32 4.56 -3.06 7.69
CA ARG A 32 4.32 -1.70 8.20
C ARG A 32 3.37 -0.89 7.33
N LEU A 33 3.21 -1.22 6.06
CA LEU A 33 2.31 -0.48 5.16
C LEU A 33 0.83 -0.69 5.50
N LEU A 34 0.51 -1.65 6.38
CA LEU A 34 -0.84 -1.86 6.93
C LEU A 34 -1.12 -0.99 8.16
N ASP A 35 -0.08 -0.40 8.74
CA ASP A 35 -0.19 0.64 9.76
C ASP A 35 -0.46 1.99 9.08
N ALA A 36 -1.63 2.56 9.36
CA ALA A 36 -2.06 3.80 8.75
C ALA A 36 -1.20 4.99 9.19
N ASP A 37 -0.79 5.04 10.46
CA ASP A 37 0.04 6.13 10.98
C ASP A 37 1.42 6.09 10.35
N TYR A 38 1.99 4.88 10.18
CA TYR A 38 3.22 4.70 9.44
C TYR A 38 3.08 5.15 7.99
N LEU A 39 2.02 4.72 7.29
CA LEU A 39 1.81 5.04 5.88
C LEU A 39 1.64 6.55 5.65
N VAL A 40 0.95 7.26 6.55
CA VAL A 40 0.84 8.72 6.54
C VAL A 40 2.18 9.37 6.88
N SER A 41 2.94 8.83 7.84
CA SER A 41 4.26 9.38 8.20
C SER A 41 5.26 9.35 7.02
N LEU A 42 5.11 8.38 6.09
CA LEU A 42 5.92 8.33 4.88
C LEU A 42 5.71 9.57 3.98
N GLU A 43 4.59 10.26 4.08
CA GLU A 43 4.34 11.52 3.34
C GLU A 43 5.18 12.67 3.86
N VAL A 44 5.38 12.71 5.17
CA VAL A 44 6.24 13.70 5.82
C VAL A 44 7.68 13.50 5.36
N ALA A 45 8.11 12.26 5.18
CA ALA A 45 9.42 11.92 4.65
C ALA A 45 9.55 12.17 3.13
N TYR A 46 8.44 12.12 2.37
CA TYR A 46 8.41 12.26 0.91
C TYR A 46 7.34 13.28 0.49
N PRO A 47 7.59 14.59 0.68
CA PRO A 47 6.59 15.65 0.43
C PRO A 47 6.14 15.77 -1.02
N GLN A 48 6.87 15.18 -1.98
CA GLN A 48 6.47 15.05 -3.38
C GLN A 48 5.33 14.03 -3.61
N ASP A 49 5.03 13.17 -2.64
CA ASP A 49 3.95 12.16 -2.68
C ASP A 49 2.71 12.61 -1.87
N ARG A 50 2.58 13.94 -1.63
CA ARG A 50 1.56 14.59 -0.79
C ARG A 50 0.24 14.88 -1.54
N ASP A 51 -0.01 14.22 -2.67
CA ASP A 51 -1.32 14.26 -3.37
C ASP A 51 -2.36 13.42 -2.61
N VAL A 52 -2.65 13.81 -1.38
CA VAL A 52 -3.55 13.10 -0.48
C VAL A 52 -4.43 14.09 0.24
N SER A 53 -5.70 13.75 0.31
CA SER A 53 -6.67 14.43 1.14
C SER A 53 -6.29 14.28 2.62
N ASP A 54 -6.56 15.30 3.43
CA ASP A 54 -6.50 15.22 4.89
C ASP A 54 -7.94 15.28 5.43
N PRO A 55 -8.52 14.19 5.95
CA PRO A 55 -7.92 12.87 6.15
C PRO A 55 -7.81 12.01 4.87
N PRO A 56 -6.85 11.07 4.80
CA PRO A 56 -6.64 10.23 3.62
C PRO A 56 -7.76 9.18 3.45
N THR A 57 -8.21 9.00 2.22
CA THR A 57 -9.21 7.99 1.84
C THR A 57 -8.59 6.59 1.75
N ASN A 58 -9.40 5.55 1.88
CA ASN A 58 -8.91 4.17 1.71
C ASN A 58 -8.30 3.94 0.31
N ALA A 59 -8.81 4.61 -0.72
CA ALA A 59 -8.27 4.52 -2.08
C ALA A 59 -6.85 5.10 -2.16
N GLU A 60 -6.61 6.24 -1.52
CA GLU A 60 -5.29 6.88 -1.42
C GLU A 60 -4.32 6.01 -0.61
N MET A 61 -4.78 5.45 0.52
CA MET A 61 -3.98 4.53 1.33
C MET A 61 -3.58 3.27 0.56
N ARG A 62 -4.52 2.64 -0.18
CA ARG A 62 -4.20 1.52 -1.09
C ARG A 62 -3.16 1.91 -2.13
N PHE A 63 -3.36 3.07 -2.77
CA PHE A 63 -2.46 3.54 -3.82
C PHE A 63 -1.05 3.76 -3.28
N LYS A 64 -0.91 4.34 -2.08
CA LYS A 64 0.37 4.53 -1.39
C LYS A 64 1.04 3.22 -1.05
N ALA A 65 0.33 2.30 -0.41
CA ALA A 65 0.87 0.98 -0.09
C ALA A 65 1.41 0.29 -1.35
N ARG A 66 0.64 0.28 -2.43
CA ARG A 66 1.06 -0.27 -3.73
C ARG A 66 2.30 0.43 -4.28
N ARG A 67 2.33 1.77 -4.26
CA ARG A 67 3.45 2.57 -4.75
C ARG A 67 4.72 2.30 -3.95
N TRP A 68 4.60 2.17 -2.64
CA TRP A 68 5.72 1.86 -1.75
C TRP A 68 6.28 0.47 -2.01
N ILE A 69 5.42 -0.55 -2.05
CA ILE A 69 5.83 -1.93 -2.40
C ILE A 69 6.61 -1.93 -3.71
N LYS A 70 6.08 -1.30 -4.76
CA LYS A 70 6.78 -1.25 -6.06
C LYS A 70 8.09 -0.49 -5.99
N ARG A 71 8.12 0.65 -5.30
CA ARG A 71 9.34 1.46 -5.16
C ARG A 71 10.44 0.67 -4.48
N THR A 72 10.11 -0.12 -3.46
CA THR A 72 11.07 -0.89 -2.67
C THR A 72 11.44 -2.23 -3.29
N VAL A 73 10.47 -2.91 -3.93
CA VAL A 73 10.63 -4.26 -4.46
C VAL A 73 11.08 -4.26 -5.93
N GLU A 74 10.55 -3.35 -6.75
CA GLU A 74 10.84 -3.29 -8.20
C GLU A 74 11.88 -2.20 -8.55
N ASP A 75 12.79 -1.84 -7.64
CA ASP A 75 13.91 -0.89 -7.84
C ASP A 75 13.51 0.42 -8.55
N GLY A 76 12.44 1.07 -8.06
CA GLY A 76 12.00 2.34 -8.64
C GLY A 76 11.46 2.26 -10.07
N SER A 77 11.26 1.07 -10.64
CA SER A 77 10.44 0.93 -11.84
C SER A 77 9.00 1.30 -11.46
N ILE A 78 8.60 2.53 -11.77
CA ILE A 78 7.22 3.03 -11.69
C ILE A 78 6.42 2.38 -12.83
N GLY A 79 6.51 1.05 -12.94
CA GLY A 79 5.86 0.24 -13.94
C GLY A 79 4.39 0.04 -13.56
N ARG A 80 3.52 0.01 -14.56
CA ARG A 80 2.11 -0.38 -14.42
C ARG A 80 1.93 -1.89 -14.08
N SER A 81 2.99 -2.59 -13.67
CA SER A 81 2.95 -4.00 -13.26
C SER A 81 1.87 -4.20 -12.18
N ARG A 82 0.98 -5.18 -12.36
CA ARG A 82 0.04 -5.52 -11.28
C ARG A 82 0.82 -6.19 -10.17
N LEU A 83 0.51 -5.84 -8.91
CA LEU A 83 0.96 -6.65 -7.79
C LEU A 83 0.28 -8.02 -7.87
N PRO A 84 0.90 -9.07 -7.31
CA PRO A 84 0.24 -10.36 -7.12
C PRO A 84 -1.11 -10.22 -6.40
N GLU A 85 -2.02 -11.14 -6.69
CA GLU A 85 -3.41 -11.08 -6.20
C GLU A 85 -3.49 -11.18 -4.66
N ASP A 86 -2.64 -12.00 -4.06
CA ASP A 86 -2.48 -12.19 -2.61
C ASP A 86 -1.98 -10.92 -1.92
N VAL A 87 -0.96 -10.26 -2.47
CA VAL A 87 -0.48 -8.95 -2.00
C VAL A 87 -1.58 -7.90 -2.15
N GLU A 88 -2.29 -7.90 -3.28
CA GLU A 88 -3.38 -6.97 -3.51
C GLU A 88 -4.56 -7.19 -2.54
N ALA A 89 -4.88 -8.45 -2.25
CA ALA A 89 -5.91 -8.84 -1.29
C ALA A 89 -5.53 -8.45 0.14
N ALA A 90 -4.27 -8.62 0.53
CA ALA A 90 -3.75 -8.21 1.84
C ALA A 90 -3.95 -6.70 2.07
N ILE A 91 -3.61 -5.87 1.07
CA ILE A 91 -3.80 -4.41 1.13
C ILE A 91 -5.29 -4.05 1.14
N LYS A 92 -6.10 -4.69 0.30
CA LYS A 92 -7.56 -4.47 0.24
C LYS A 92 -8.27 -4.86 1.53
N SER A 93 -7.79 -5.89 2.22
CA SER A 93 -8.35 -6.29 3.51
C SER A 93 -8.22 -5.19 4.56
N ARG A 94 -7.12 -4.41 4.55
CA ARG A 94 -6.91 -3.29 5.46
C ARG A 94 -7.59 -2.00 5.00
N TYR A 95 -7.52 -1.74 3.69
CA TYR A 95 -8.07 -0.55 3.05
C TYR A 95 -9.09 -1.00 2.01
N PRO A 96 -10.32 -1.37 2.42
CA PRO A 96 -11.32 -1.89 1.50
C PRO A 96 -11.73 -0.81 0.49
N ASP A 97 -12.15 -1.25 -0.70
CA ASP A 97 -12.83 -0.36 -1.63
C ASP A 97 -14.01 0.28 -0.88
N GLU A 98 -14.01 1.62 -0.76
CA GLU A 98 -15.18 2.29 -0.20
C GLU A 98 -16.33 2.04 -1.17
N ASP A 99 -17.24 1.17 -0.75
CA ASP A 99 -18.52 0.94 -1.39
C ASP A 99 -19.30 2.26 -1.34
N GLY A 100 -19.16 3.12 -2.37
CA GLY A 100 -19.99 4.32 -2.49
C GLY A 100 -19.46 5.62 -3.10
N ALA A 101 -18.29 5.67 -3.76
CA ALA A 101 -17.87 6.93 -4.42
C ALA A 101 -17.28 6.79 -5.84
N TYR A 102 -17.84 5.92 -6.68
CA TYR A 102 -17.88 6.20 -8.13
C TYR A 102 -18.95 7.27 -8.41
N LYS A 103 -18.78 8.49 -7.87
CA LYS A 103 -19.52 9.66 -8.37
C LYS A 103 -18.76 10.22 -9.57
N GLY A 104 -19.09 9.66 -10.74
CA GLY A 104 -19.05 10.38 -12.00
C GLY A 104 -17.66 10.69 -12.54
N PHE A 105 -17.00 9.70 -13.13
CA PHE A 105 -16.25 9.99 -14.36
C PHE A 105 -17.28 10.40 -15.42
N LYS A 106 -17.62 11.70 -15.48
CA LYS A 106 -18.31 12.24 -16.65
C LYS A 106 -17.32 12.17 -17.79
N SER A 107 -17.46 11.15 -18.63
CA SER A 107 -16.92 11.16 -19.99
C SER A 107 -17.39 12.46 -20.64
N LYS A 108 -16.47 13.42 -20.83
CA LYS A 108 -16.69 14.53 -21.75
C LYS A 108 -16.86 13.91 -23.14
N LYS A 109 -18.08 13.98 -23.67
CA LYS A 109 -18.33 13.88 -25.10
C LYS A 109 -19.22 15.04 -25.50
#